data_AF-K2QNH5-F1
#
_entry.id   AF-K2QNH5-F1
#
_cell.length_a   1.000
_cell.length_b   1.000
_cell.length_c   1.000
_cell.angle_alpha   90.00
_cell.angle_beta   90.00
_cell.angle_gamma   90.00
#
_symmetry.space_group_name_H-M   'P 1'
#
loop_
_entity.id
_entity.type
_entity.pdbx_description
1 polymer ?
#
loop_
_entity_poly.entity_id
_entity_poly.type
_entity_poly.pdbx_seq_one_letter_code
_entity_poly.pdbx_strand_id
1 'polypeptide(L)'
;MFTFKNIRKREISKITTLLKQSEEVNCALPGGGLLHIEPGLPFLMVCRRSVSEDPIARVVINQASYLLIGNVKFKRYKKLILAISDVLSSIYKSYLILELYSSKTSHLFNIKGPEDKLPSFLKALKLELNKLGKRNSLNHIDTQIENTTKRQPEGTESLMTTDKAKQCGALLVGLEIPAVFYDKEGSFYPVFFREFRDALVESIHKAIYEYIRVQTSCGIQSYRALGRSSLKQKVFEVDRKLTAIEESYKFLWLVSPSNIYTIKKEFFESEYHKVIPYHYRLLPIDPDILKRELYNLKIEDIDDPSMSHLFRQKREELDLQISMLSTRGTTKFYHNSIRLYGEVDSNLFQTANMILSELDEEIEQDPDQKINALEFSTYAREEFEFFKSQHPEFKSKIHLRKDVNIMMVNQGELYIPADYTAHKLEAKALIQHELGTHVLTYFNGSQQPLTQLSTGLSDYDILQEGVAVMSEFFSGCLSVNRLRTLAGRVMAGKTLLEGGNFNSIFQLLFDHHGFSQEHAFNITSRIMQGGGFLKDIIYLKGLIELRAYLMDGGDFELLFAGKFGFNHIHIIEELIERNVLDKGLIKPSYVFDQMYEERLQQIKNGMPIHQMARGLVSTSNHA
;
A
#
# COMPACT_ATOMS: atom_id res chain seq x y z
N MET A 1 -22.27 -3.00 -18.89
CA MET A 1 -22.17 -1.85 -19.82
C MET A 1 -23.27 -1.93 -20.87
N PHE A 2 -24.17 -0.94 -20.96
CA PHE A 2 -25.18 -0.87 -22.02
C PHE A 2 -24.60 -0.29 -23.32
N THR A 3 -25.06 -0.72 -24.49
CA THR A 3 -24.63 -0.13 -25.77
C THR A 3 -25.81 0.53 -26.47
N PHE A 4 -25.76 1.85 -26.60
CA PHE A 4 -26.80 2.62 -27.28
C PHE A 4 -26.34 3.07 -28.67
N LYS A 5 -26.99 2.54 -29.71
CA LYS A 5 -26.77 2.96 -31.11
C LYS A 5 -27.24 4.41 -31.36
N ASN A 6 -28.09 4.95 -30.50
CA ASN A 6 -28.60 6.32 -30.60
C ASN A 6 -28.96 6.88 -29.21
N ILE A 7 -29.03 8.21 -29.07
CA ILE A 7 -29.49 8.90 -27.86
C ILE A 7 -30.87 9.49 -28.18
N ARG A 8 -31.94 8.71 -28.00
CA ARG A 8 -33.34 9.14 -28.15
C ARG A 8 -33.99 9.24 -26.77
N LYS A 9 -35.27 9.65 -26.74
CA LYS A 9 -36.04 9.79 -25.49
C LYS A 9 -36.04 8.51 -24.64
N ARG A 10 -36.14 7.33 -25.27
CA ARG A 10 -36.16 6.04 -24.59
C ARG A 10 -34.86 5.77 -23.84
N GLU A 11 -33.70 5.98 -24.49
CA GLU A 11 -32.39 5.76 -23.86
C GLU A 11 -32.13 6.77 -22.74
N ILE A 12 -32.48 8.04 -22.95
CA ILE A 12 -32.41 9.08 -21.90
C ILE A 12 -33.30 8.71 -20.70
N SER A 13 -34.52 8.23 -20.96
CA SER A 13 -35.45 7.80 -19.91
C SER A 13 -34.90 6.62 -19.12
N LYS A 14 -34.22 5.66 -19.78
CA LYS A 14 -33.56 4.55 -19.10
C LYS A 14 -32.43 5.04 -18.18
N ILE A 15 -31.54 5.90 -18.69
CA ILE A 15 -30.43 6.48 -17.91
C ILE A 15 -30.96 7.25 -16.70
N THR A 16 -31.93 8.14 -16.91
CA THR A 16 -32.52 8.94 -15.82
C THR A 16 -33.28 8.09 -14.79
N THR A 17 -33.82 6.92 -15.17
CA THR A 17 -34.45 6.00 -14.20
C THR A 17 -33.40 5.38 -13.29
N LEU A 18 -32.28 4.89 -13.85
CA LEU A 18 -31.16 4.35 -13.06
C LEU A 18 -30.60 5.39 -12.09
N LEU A 19 -30.41 6.64 -12.55
CA LEU A 19 -29.93 7.73 -11.70
C LEU A 19 -30.89 8.03 -10.53
N LYS A 20 -32.20 7.94 -10.73
CA LYS A 20 -33.20 8.13 -9.66
C LYS A 20 -33.22 6.99 -8.65
N GLN A 21 -32.79 5.80 -9.06
CA GLN A 21 -32.67 4.62 -8.19
C GLN A 21 -31.31 4.57 -7.49
N SER A 22 -30.45 5.58 -7.67
CA SER A 22 -29.07 5.59 -7.18
C SER A 22 -28.27 4.37 -7.67
N GLU A 23 -28.51 3.94 -8.91
CA GLU A 23 -27.77 2.86 -9.56
C GLU A 23 -26.65 3.41 -10.46
N GLU A 24 -25.56 2.63 -10.60
CA GLU A 24 -24.47 2.95 -11.52
C GLU A 24 -24.97 3.00 -12.97
N VAL A 25 -24.61 4.08 -13.68
CA VAL A 25 -24.80 4.18 -15.13
C VAL A 25 -23.48 3.88 -15.80
N ASN A 26 -23.46 2.91 -16.72
CA ASN A 26 -22.29 2.63 -17.54
C ASN A 26 -22.71 2.23 -18.97
N CYS A 27 -22.46 3.11 -19.94
CA CYS A 27 -22.91 2.89 -21.31
C CYS A 27 -21.98 3.43 -22.41
N ALA A 28 -21.92 2.69 -23.51
CA ALA A 28 -21.38 3.14 -24.79
C ALA A 28 -22.44 3.96 -25.54
N LEU A 29 -22.04 5.14 -25.98
CA LEU A 29 -22.85 6.10 -26.72
C LEU A 29 -22.37 6.21 -28.18
N PRO A 30 -23.21 6.74 -29.10
CA PRO A 30 -22.89 6.75 -30.52
C PRO A 30 -21.67 7.61 -30.86
N GLY A 31 -20.92 7.25 -31.90
CA GLY A 31 -19.69 7.96 -32.27
C GLY A 31 -18.51 7.69 -31.35
N GLY A 32 -18.56 6.58 -30.60
CA GLY A 32 -17.55 6.23 -29.62
C GLY A 32 -17.64 7.07 -28.34
N GLY A 33 -18.81 7.62 -28.02
CA GLY A 33 -18.99 8.26 -26.72
C GLY A 33 -19.08 7.24 -25.60
N LEU A 34 -18.81 7.67 -24.38
CA LEU A 34 -18.88 6.84 -23.18
C LEU A 34 -19.52 7.68 -22.07
N LEU A 35 -20.41 7.08 -21.30
CA LEU A 35 -20.97 7.69 -20.09
C LEU A 35 -20.84 6.71 -18.94
N HIS A 36 -20.24 7.18 -17.86
CA HIS A 36 -20.18 6.48 -16.59
C HIS A 36 -20.57 7.46 -15.49
N ILE A 37 -21.48 7.07 -14.60
CA ILE A 37 -21.87 7.84 -13.43
C ILE A 37 -21.99 6.86 -12.28
N GLU A 38 -21.11 6.98 -11.29
CA GLU A 38 -21.26 6.32 -10.00
C GLU A 38 -22.33 7.03 -9.16
N PRO A 39 -23.11 6.27 -8.37
CA PRO A 39 -24.11 6.84 -7.49
C PRO A 39 -23.47 7.69 -6.39
N GLY A 40 -24.23 8.63 -5.82
CA GLY A 40 -23.74 9.49 -4.74
C GLY A 40 -22.93 10.72 -5.17
N LEU A 41 -22.59 10.88 -6.45
CA LEU A 41 -21.68 11.95 -6.90
C LEU A 41 -22.40 13.12 -7.60
N PRO A 42 -22.29 14.37 -7.11
CA PRO A 42 -22.96 15.53 -7.68
C PRO A 42 -22.11 16.26 -8.74
N PHE A 43 -21.29 15.54 -9.52
CA PHE A 43 -20.51 16.13 -10.60
C PHE A 43 -20.43 15.24 -11.86
N LEU A 44 -20.06 15.85 -13.00
CA LEU A 44 -19.75 15.17 -14.25
C LEU A 44 -18.53 15.80 -14.91
N MET A 45 -17.48 15.00 -15.14
CA MET A 45 -16.33 15.42 -15.94
C MET A 45 -16.57 15.12 -17.42
N VAL A 46 -16.43 16.12 -18.27
CA VAL A 46 -16.80 16.03 -19.69
C VAL A 46 -15.59 16.28 -20.56
N CYS A 47 -15.39 15.46 -21.58
CA CYS A 47 -14.37 15.66 -22.61
C CYS A 47 -14.95 15.34 -24.00
N ARG A 48 -14.42 15.96 -25.04
CA ARG A 48 -14.88 15.76 -26.44
C ARG A 48 -13.91 14.88 -27.21
N ARG A 49 -14.43 13.86 -27.88
CA ARG A 49 -13.66 12.90 -28.69
C ARG A 49 -13.16 13.49 -30.01
N SER A 50 -13.61 14.66 -30.47
CA SER A 50 -12.97 15.32 -31.61
C SER A 50 -11.50 15.68 -31.32
N VAL A 51 -11.09 15.58 -30.05
CA VAL A 51 -9.73 15.72 -29.55
C VAL A 51 -9.12 14.36 -29.18
N SER A 52 -9.52 13.20 -29.76
CA SER A 52 -9.18 11.85 -29.22
C SER A 52 -7.72 11.41 -29.26
N GLU A 53 -6.79 12.25 -29.69
CA GLU A 53 -5.35 12.05 -29.45
C GLU A 53 -4.88 12.75 -28.16
N ASP A 54 -5.73 13.58 -27.57
CA ASP A 54 -5.44 14.34 -26.37
C ASP A 54 -5.38 13.42 -25.15
N PRO A 55 -4.21 13.33 -24.49
CA PRO A 55 -4.02 12.62 -23.24
C PRO A 55 -5.05 13.01 -22.15
N ILE A 56 -5.65 14.21 -22.21
CA ILE A 56 -6.72 14.65 -21.28
C ILE A 56 -7.96 13.76 -21.33
N ALA A 57 -8.27 13.12 -22.46
CA ALA A 57 -9.37 12.16 -22.52
C ALA A 57 -9.16 10.99 -21.55
N ARG A 58 -7.89 10.55 -21.35
CA ARG A 58 -7.54 9.51 -20.38
C ARG A 58 -7.79 9.98 -18.94
N VAL A 59 -7.51 11.25 -18.63
CA VAL A 59 -7.81 11.85 -17.32
C VAL A 59 -9.30 11.72 -17.00
N VAL A 60 -10.15 12.04 -17.98
CA VAL A 60 -11.61 12.08 -17.82
C VAL A 60 -12.24 10.69 -17.71
N ILE A 61 -11.85 9.73 -18.56
CA ILE A 61 -12.47 8.38 -18.57
C ILE A 61 -12.14 7.52 -17.34
N ASN A 62 -11.27 8.00 -16.47
CA ASN A 62 -10.85 7.31 -15.23
C ASN A 62 -11.49 7.91 -13.98
N GLN A 63 -12.38 8.88 -14.15
CA GLN A 63 -13.12 9.52 -13.06
C GLN A 63 -14.36 8.69 -12.69
N ALA A 64 -14.84 8.83 -11.47
CA ALA A 64 -16.04 8.13 -10.99
C ALA A 64 -17.32 8.59 -11.71
N SER A 65 -17.34 9.81 -12.26
CA SER A 65 -18.45 10.30 -13.08
C SER A 65 -17.93 11.09 -14.29
N TYR A 66 -18.09 10.54 -15.49
CA TYR A 66 -17.62 11.16 -16.72
C TYR A 66 -18.52 10.95 -17.94
N LEU A 67 -18.39 11.87 -18.89
CA LEU A 67 -18.95 11.78 -20.24
C LEU A 67 -17.88 12.10 -21.29
N LEU A 68 -17.53 11.09 -22.08
CA LEU A 68 -16.80 11.29 -23.33
C LEU A 68 -17.80 11.48 -24.48
N ILE A 69 -17.79 12.66 -25.09
CA ILE A 69 -18.69 13.02 -26.19
C ILE A 69 -18.14 12.46 -27.50
N GLY A 70 -18.87 11.53 -28.14
CA GLY A 70 -18.48 10.93 -29.41
C GLY A 70 -18.63 11.84 -30.64
N ASN A 71 -18.05 11.41 -31.77
CA ASN A 71 -17.99 12.15 -33.04
C ASN A 71 -19.29 12.02 -33.87
N VAL A 72 -20.43 12.36 -33.27
CA VAL A 72 -21.76 12.35 -33.91
C VAL A 72 -22.53 13.62 -33.56
N LYS A 73 -23.80 13.71 -34.00
CA LYS A 73 -24.70 14.86 -33.77
C LYS A 73 -24.70 15.34 -32.30
N PHE A 74 -23.91 16.38 -32.03
CA PHE A 74 -23.68 16.99 -30.71
C PHE A 74 -24.98 17.41 -30.00
N LYS A 75 -25.99 17.86 -30.76
CA LYS A 75 -27.33 18.20 -30.25
C LYS A 75 -27.98 17.09 -29.40
N ARG A 76 -27.67 15.82 -29.66
CA ARG A 76 -28.20 14.70 -28.86
C ARG A 76 -27.51 14.58 -27.50
N TYR A 77 -26.21 14.78 -27.44
CA TYR A 77 -25.47 14.84 -26.17
C TYR A 77 -25.95 15.99 -25.29
N LYS A 78 -26.24 17.17 -25.86
CA LYS A 78 -26.83 18.28 -25.10
C LYS A 78 -28.13 17.89 -24.39
N LYS A 79 -29.01 17.14 -25.07
CA LYS A 79 -30.27 16.67 -24.47
C LYS A 79 -30.02 15.68 -23.33
N LEU A 80 -29.04 14.81 -23.48
CA LEU A 80 -28.65 13.86 -22.44
C LEU A 80 -28.07 14.59 -21.22
N ILE A 81 -27.12 15.50 -21.42
CA ILE A 81 -26.49 16.29 -20.33
C ILE A 81 -27.56 17.05 -19.56
N LEU A 82 -28.50 17.72 -20.25
CA LEU A 82 -29.60 18.44 -19.59
C LEU A 82 -30.46 17.51 -18.73
N ALA A 83 -30.83 16.33 -19.25
CA ALA A 83 -31.64 15.37 -18.51
C ALA A 83 -30.92 14.78 -17.30
N ILE A 84 -29.61 14.50 -17.42
CA ILE A 84 -28.78 14.04 -16.30
C ILE A 84 -28.71 15.13 -15.23
N SER A 85 -28.44 16.37 -15.65
CA SER A 85 -28.30 17.51 -14.75
C SER A 85 -29.59 17.79 -13.98
N ASP A 86 -30.74 17.74 -14.65
CA ASP A 86 -32.06 17.94 -14.05
C ASP A 86 -32.38 16.90 -12.97
N VAL A 87 -32.05 15.63 -13.22
CA VAL A 87 -32.25 14.56 -12.24
C VAL A 87 -31.29 14.73 -11.06
N LEU A 88 -29.99 14.87 -11.30
CA LEU A 88 -29.00 14.85 -10.23
C LEU A 88 -29.01 16.15 -9.40
N SER A 89 -29.32 17.31 -10.00
CA SER A 89 -29.51 18.54 -9.22
C SER A 89 -30.76 18.47 -8.34
N SER A 90 -31.82 17.78 -8.76
CA SER A 90 -33.00 17.57 -7.90
C SER A 90 -32.69 16.71 -6.67
N ILE A 91 -31.72 15.79 -6.79
CA ILE A 91 -31.28 14.90 -5.70
C ILE A 91 -30.30 15.64 -4.76
N TYR A 92 -29.31 16.35 -5.32
CA TYR A 92 -28.20 16.94 -4.56
C TYR A 92 -28.27 18.46 -4.38
N LYS A 93 -29.38 19.09 -4.78
CA LYS A 93 -29.61 20.54 -4.88
C LYS A 93 -28.83 21.28 -5.96
N SER A 94 -27.64 20.80 -6.31
CA SER A 94 -26.76 21.39 -7.32
C SER A 94 -26.00 20.28 -8.04
N TYR A 95 -25.66 20.51 -9.31
CA TYR A 95 -24.85 19.57 -10.10
C TYR A 95 -23.72 20.28 -10.86
N LEU A 96 -22.48 19.86 -10.65
CA LEU A 96 -21.30 20.44 -11.32
C LEU A 96 -20.99 19.72 -12.62
N ILE A 97 -20.77 20.48 -13.69
CA ILE A 97 -20.27 19.97 -14.97
C ILE A 97 -18.93 20.64 -15.24
N LEU A 98 -17.87 19.83 -15.30
CA LEU A 98 -16.51 20.29 -15.55
C LEU A 98 -16.05 19.79 -16.92
N GLU A 99 -15.98 20.67 -17.90
CA GLU A 99 -15.49 20.36 -19.25
C GLU A 99 -13.96 20.54 -19.32
N LEU A 100 -13.22 19.47 -19.63
CA LEU A 100 -11.77 19.47 -19.73
C LEU A 100 -11.32 19.35 -21.18
N TYR A 101 -10.31 20.14 -21.53
CA TYR A 101 -9.66 20.09 -22.84
C TYR A 101 -8.24 20.66 -22.77
N SER A 102 -7.33 20.15 -23.60
CA SER A 102 -6.00 20.76 -23.73
C SER A 102 -5.97 21.87 -24.79
N SER A 103 -4.99 22.76 -24.63
CA SER A 103 -4.67 23.81 -25.59
C SER A 103 -3.17 23.79 -25.87
N LYS A 104 -2.79 23.64 -27.14
CA LYS A 104 -1.38 23.65 -27.59
C LYS A 104 -0.77 25.05 -27.60
N THR A 105 -1.62 26.08 -27.62
CA THR A 105 -1.20 27.49 -27.71
C THR A 105 -1.21 28.19 -26.35
N SER A 106 -1.94 27.67 -25.37
CA SER A 106 -1.96 28.24 -24.02
C SER A 106 -0.74 27.80 -23.20
N HIS A 107 -0.19 28.73 -22.43
CA HIS A 107 0.89 28.49 -21.46
C HIS A 107 0.42 28.54 -20.00
N LEU A 108 -0.89 28.66 -19.77
CA LEU A 108 -1.49 28.76 -18.45
C LEU A 108 -2.75 27.90 -18.35
N PHE A 109 -3.13 27.55 -17.11
CA PHE A 109 -4.45 26.97 -16.85
C PHE A 109 -5.51 28.08 -16.89
N ASN A 110 -6.53 27.93 -17.74
CA ASN A 110 -7.63 28.89 -17.79
C ASN A 110 -8.93 28.26 -17.26
N ILE A 111 -9.38 28.74 -16.11
CA ILE A 111 -10.62 28.31 -15.46
C ILE A 111 -11.75 29.25 -15.91
N LYS A 112 -12.62 28.77 -16.79
CA LYS A 112 -13.75 29.53 -17.36
C LYS A 112 -15.04 29.21 -16.61
N GLY A 113 -15.50 30.11 -15.74
CA GLY A 113 -16.63 29.83 -14.85
C GLY A 113 -17.38 31.08 -14.37
N PRO A 114 -18.54 30.93 -13.72
CA PRO A 114 -19.27 32.06 -13.13
C PRO A 114 -18.66 32.41 -11.75
N GLU A 115 -17.77 33.39 -11.70
CA GLU A 115 -17.03 33.73 -10.48
C GLU A 115 -17.96 34.06 -9.29
N ASP A 116 -19.03 34.80 -9.57
CA ASP A 116 -20.00 35.22 -8.55
C ASP A 116 -20.83 34.06 -7.97
N LYS A 117 -20.91 32.92 -8.67
CA LYS A 117 -21.74 31.77 -8.26
C LYS A 117 -20.95 30.61 -7.66
N LEU A 118 -19.66 30.52 -7.97
CA LEU A 118 -18.78 29.44 -7.52
C LEU A 118 -17.45 29.96 -6.93
N PRO A 119 -17.44 31.02 -6.09
CA PRO A 119 -16.18 31.63 -5.66
C PRO A 119 -15.29 30.65 -4.89
N SER A 120 -15.85 29.84 -3.99
CA SER A 120 -15.08 28.87 -3.20
C SER A 120 -14.46 27.77 -4.06
N PHE A 121 -15.23 27.18 -4.97
CA PHE A 121 -14.76 26.14 -5.90
C PHE A 121 -13.66 26.67 -6.84
N LEU A 122 -13.88 27.81 -7.48
CA LEU A 122 -12.92 28.36 -8.44
C LEU A 122 -11.62 28.81 -7.76
N LYS A 123 -11.71 29.40 -6.55
CA LYS A 123 -10.53 29.75 -5.76
C LYS A 123 -9.77 28.50 -5.31
N ALA A 124 -10.47 27.45 -4.86
CA ALA A 124 -9.84 26.18 -4.51
C ALA A 124 -9.15 25.53 -5.71
N LEU A 125 -9.82 25.49 -6.88
CA LEU A 125 -9.23 24.97 -8.10
C LEU A 125 -8.00 25.77 -8.54
N LYS A 126 -8.07 27.10 -8.53
CA LYS A 126 -6.92 27.97 -8.83
C LYS A 126 -5.74 27.70 -7.88
N LEU A 127 -6.02 27.59 -6.58
CA LEU A 127 -5.01 27.33 -5.57
C LEU A 127 -4.30 25.99 -5.81
N GLU A 128 -5.05 24.91 -6.03
CA GLU A 128 -4.48 23.57 -6.23
C GLU A 128 -3.74 23.45 -7.58
N LEU A 129 -4.23 24.06 -8.66
CA LEU A 129 -3.52 24.10 -9.95
C LEU A 129 -2.22 24.92 -9.87
N ASN A 130 -2.18 26.00 -9.10
CA ASN A 130 -0.95 26.74 -8.83
C ASN A 130 0.07 25.92 -8.02
N LYS A 131 -0.39 25.04 -7.12
CA LYS A 131 0.50 24.10 -6.41
C LYS A 131 1.10 23.07 -7.37
N LEU A 132 0.31 22.57 -8.33
CA LEU A 132 0.77 21.65 -9.37
C LEU A 132 1.91 22.25 -10.19
N GLY A 133 1.77 23.50 -10.64
CA GLY A 133 2.83 24.20 -11.38
C GLY A 133 4.17 24.21 -10.64
N LYS A 134 4.14 24.45 -9.31
CA LYS A 134 5.35 24.46 -8.47
C LYS A 134 5.96 23.07 -8.23
N ARG A 135 5.13 22.03 -8.07
CA ARG A 135 5.59 20.67 -7.74
C ARG A 135 6.34 20.00 -8.90
N ASN A 136 5.94 20.25 -10.15
CA ASN A 136 6.48 19.55 -11.31
C ASN A 136 7.60 20.32 -12.03
N SER A 137 8.27 21.25 -11.32
CA SER A 137 9.25 22.19 -11.90
C SER A 137 8.69 23.02 -13.07
N LEU A 138 7.37 23.16 -13.16
CA LEU A 138 6.65 23.97 -14.14
C LEU A 138 6.42 25.38 -13.57
N ASN A 139 7.47 25.99 -13.02
CA ASN A 139 7.42 27.27 -12.31
C ASN A 139 6.91 28.45 -13.16
N HIS A 140 6.65 28.22 -14.44
CA HIS A 140 6.16 29.19 -15.42
C HIS A 140 4.70 28.99 -15.82
N ILE A 141 4.00 27.97 -15.28
CA ILE A 141 2.57 27.79 -15.53
C ILE A 141 1.77 28.50 -14.44
N ASP A 142 1.08 29.58 -14.81
CA ASP A 142 0.13 30.27 -13.94
C ASP A 142 -1.30 29.72 -14.13
N THR A 143 -2.20 30.09 -13.23
CA THR A 143 -3.62 29.78 -13.31
C THR A 143 -4.44 31.05 -13.23
N GLN A 144 -5.33 31.26 -14.20
CA GLN A 144 -6.27 32.37 -14.20
C GLN A 144 -7.72 31.90 -14.09
N ILE A 145 -8.58 32.78 -13.56
CA ILE A 145 -10.03 32.60 -13.56
C ILE A 145 -10.58 33.62 -14.54
N GLU A 146 -11.36 33.15 -15.52
CA GLU A 146 -12.07 33.98 -16.49
C GLU A 146 -13.57 33.93 -16.19
N ASN A 147 -14.13 35.06 -15.74
CA ASN A 147 -15.57 35.18 -15.51
C ASN A 147 -16.31 35.35 -16.86
N THR A 148 -16.74 34.23 -17.45
CA THR A 148 -17.28 34.20 -18.81
C THR A 148 -18.49 33.29 -18.97
N THR A 149 -19.32 33.62 -19.95
CA THR A 149 -20.43 32.77 -20.42
C THR A 149 -19.98 31.75 -21.47
N LYS A 150 -18.81 31.95 -22.10
CA LYS A 150 -18.20 31.04 -23.08
C LYS A 150 -17.16 30.16 -22.39
N ARG A 151 -17.56 28.95 -22.00
CA ARG A 151 -16.74 28.03 -21.18
C ARG A 151 -16.17 26.85 -21.96
N GLN A 152 -16.63 26.66 -23.18
CA GLN A 152 -16.24 25.57 -24.06
C GLN A 152 -14.93 25.89 -24.82
N PRO A 153 -14.31 24.89 -25.48
CA PRO A 153 -13.19 25.13 -26.38
C PRO A 153 -13.54 26.14 -27.48
N GLU A 154 -12.56 26.95 -27.90
CA GLU A 154 -12.74 27.93 -28.96
C GLU A 154 -13.24 27.28 -30.26
N GLY A 155 -14.14 27.96 -30.99
CA GLY A 155 -14.74 27.42 -32.21
C GLY A 155 -15.76 26.31 -32.01
N THR A 156 -16.06 25.89 -30.77
CA THR A 156 -17.04 24.84 -30.49
C THR A 156 -18.36 25.37 -29.90
N GLU A 157 -19.43 24.60 -30.07
CA GLU A 157 -20.70 24.87 -29.42
C GLU A 157 -20.65 24.54 -27.92
N SER A 158 -21.23 25.39 -27.06
CA SER A 158 -21.36 25.13 -25.61
C SER A 158 -22.21 23.88 -25.31
N LEU A 159 -21.86 23.16 -24.23
CA LEU A 159 -22.64 22.02 -23.70
C LEU A 159 -24.07 22.44 -23.32
N MET A 160 -24.22 23.62 -22.70
CA MET A 160 -25.51 24.22 -22.35
C MET A 160 -25.42 25.74 -22.21
N THR A 161 -26.53 26.44 -22.42
CA THR A 161 -26.59 27.89 -22.16
C THR A 161 -26.64 28.15 -20.65
N THR A 162 -26.22 29.34 -20.23
CA THR A 162 -26.27 29.78 -18.83
C THR A 162 -27.67 29.75 -18.25
N ASP A 163 -28.68 30.09 -19.05
CA ASP A 163 -30.09 30.06 -18.63
C ASP A 163 -30.59 28.64 -18.37
N LYS A 164 -30.23 27.70 -19.25
CA LYS A 164 -30.58 26.29 -19.06
C LYS A 164 -29.88 25.68 -17.87
N ALA A 165 -28.59 25.98 -17.69
CA ALA A 165 -27.83 25.57 -16.52
C ALA A 165 -28.53 26.05 -15.22
N LYS A 166 -28.95 27.32 -15.19
CA LYS A 166 -29.71 27.88 -14.07
C LYS A 166 -31.06 27.18 -13.86
N GLN A 167 -31.79 26.88 -14.94
CA GLN A 167 -33.10 26.23 -14.86
C GLN A 167 -33.02 24.81 -14.29
N CYS A 168 -31.99 24.04 -14.63
CA CYS A 168 -31.82 22.66 -14.15
C CYS A 168 -30.85 22.54 -12.96
N GLY A 169 -30.54 23.63 -12.24
CA GLY A 169 -29.67 23.60 -11.06
C GLY A 169 -28.22 23.16 -11.33
N ALA A 170 -27.75 23.30 -12.57
CA ALA A 170 -26.41 22.92 -12.99
C ALA A 170 -25.44 24.10 -13.00
N LEU A 171 -24.17 23.81 -12.71
CA LEU A 171 -23.08 24.77 -12.81
C LEU A 171 -22.04 24.24 -13.79
N LEU A 172 -21.82 24.97 -14.88
CA LEU A 172 -20.85 24.61 -15.91
C LEU A 172 -19.53 25.34 -15.68
N VAL A 173 -18.41 24.62 -15.67
CA VAL A 173 -17.06 25.19 -15.65
C VAL A 173 -16.24 24.55 -16.76
N GLY A 174 -15.48 25.36 -17.49
CA GLY A 174 -14.48 24.89 -18.45
C GLY A 174 -13.09 24.99 -17.84
N LEU A 175 -12.28 23.96 -18.02
CA LEU A 175 -10.87 23.96 -17.65
C LEU A 175 -10.02 23.72 -18.90
N GLU A 176 -9.35 24.77 -19.35
CA GLU A 176 -8.34 24.72 -20.40
C GLU A 176 -6.98 24.38 -19.79
N ILE A 177 -6.40 23.27 -20.26
CA ILE A 177 -5.16 22.72 -19.73
C ILE A 177 -4.02 23.00 -20.74
N PRO A 178 -2.90 23.62 -20.33
CA PRO A 178 -1.78 23.81 -21.23
C PRO A 178 -1.15 22.45 -21.56
N ALA A 179 -0.85 22.22 -22.84
CA ALA A 179 -0.33 20.94 -23.34
C ALA A 179 1.17 20.73 -23.05
N VAL A 180 1.59 20.96 -21.80
CA VAL A 180 3.00 20.96 -21.33
C VAL A 180 3.69 19.58 -21.35
N PHE A 181 2.94 18.54 -21.69
CA PHE A 181 3.41 17.17 -21.89
C PHE A 181 3.82 16.88 -23.34
N TYR A 182 3.94 17.92 -24.18
CA TYR A 182 4.56 17.89 -25.49
C TYR A 182 5.75 18.85 -25.56
N ASP A 183 6.74 18.52 -26.39
CA ASP A 183 7.78 19.47 -26.81
C ASP A 183 7.28 20.43 -27.91
N LYS A 184 8.18 21.28 -28.43
CA LYS A 184 7.84 22.24 -29.51
C LYS A 184 7.60 21.54 -30.84
N GLU A 185 8.22 20.37 -31.03
CA GLU A 185 8.17 19.51 -32.20
C GLU A 185 6.94 18.58 -32.20
N GLY A 186 6.22 18.48 -31.07
CA GLY A 186 5.05 17.63 -30.85
C GLY A 186 5.34 16.25 -30.26
N SER A 187 6.56 15.96 -29.80
CA SER A 187 6.91 14.72 -29.10
C SER A 187 6.28 14.67 -27.72
N PHE A 188 5.65 13.54 -27.39
CA PHE A 188 4.96 13.33 -26.11
C PHE A 188 5.95 12.89 -25.02
N TYR A 189 5.81 13.45 -23.80
CA TYR A 189 6.58 13.07 -22.62
C TYR A 189 5.76 12.14 -21.70
N PRO A 190 5.78 10.80 -21.90
CA PRO A 190 4.89 9.89 -21.20
C PRO A 190 5.16 9.77 -19.69
N VAL A 191 6.42 9.88 -19.26
CA VAL A 191 6.79 9.81 -17.84
C VAL A 191 6.27 11.05 -17.12
N PHE A 192 6.57 12.23 -17.66
CA PHE A 192 6.08 13.50 -17.14
C PHE A 192 4.54 13.60 -17.17
N PHE A 193 3.89 13.18 -18.25
CA PHE A 193 2.42 13.21 -18.34
C PHE A 193 1.74 12.39 -17.24
N ARG A 194 2.35 11.27 -16.84
CA ARG A 194 1.82 10.44 -15.76
C ARG A 194 1.78 11.20 -14.44
N GLU A 195 2.92 11.77 -14.05
CA GLU A 195 3.04 12.58 -12.82
C GLU A 195 2.11 13.80 -12.88
N PHE A 196 2.06 14.48 -14.02
CA PHE A 196 1.16 15.60 -14.26
C PHE A 196 -0.31 15.23 -14.13
N ARG A 197 -0.72 14.10 -14.74
CA ARG A 197 -2.10 13.59 -14.69
C ARG A 197 -2.51 13.33 -13.24
N ASP A 198 -1.68 12.63 -12.48
CA ASP A 198 -2.02 12.21 -11.12
C ASP A 198 -2.19 13.44 -10.22
N ALA A 199 -1.29 14.41 -10.32
CA ALA A 199 -1.41 15.70 -9.64
C ALA A 199 -2.64 16.51 -10.10
N LEU A 200 -2.97 16.49 -11.40
CA LEU A 200 -4.13 17.19 -11.94
C LEU A 200 -5.45 16.62 -11.40
N VAL A 201 -5.56 15.29 -11.33
CA VAL A 201 -6.75 14.61 -10.79
C VAL A 201 -6.94 14.98 -9.32
N GLU A 202 -5.86 14.92 -8.52
CA GLU A 202 -5.90 15.31 -7.10
C GLU A 202 -6.37 16.76 -6.91
N SER A 203 -5.81 17.70 -7.69
CA SER A 203 -6.19 19.11 -7.66
C SER A 203 -7.67 19.33 -8.00
N ILE A 204 -8.18 18.60 -9.00
CA ILE A 204 -9.59 18.66 -9.40
C ILE A 204 -10.48 18.08 -8.29
N HIS A 205 -10.13 16.93 -7.71
CA HIS A 205 -10.91 16.29 -6.64
C HIS A 205 -11.01 17.16 -5.41
N LYS A 206 -9.92 17.79 -4.97
CA LYS A 206 -9.95 18.75 -3.85
C LYS A 206 -10.88 19.93 -4.11
N ALA A 207 -10.86 20.47 -5.33
CA ALA A 207 -11.78 21.53 -5.69
C ALA A 207 -13.24 21.04 -5.70
N ILE A 208 -13.51 19.88 -6.30
CA ILE A 208 -14.85 19.28 -6.34
C ILE A 208 -15.36 18.99 -4.92
N TYR A 209 -14.50 18.57 -4.00
CA TYR A 209 -14.86 18.37 -2.60
C TYR A 209 -15.29 19.67 -1.91
N GLU A 210 -14.59 20.78 -2.15
CA GLU A 210 -15.03 22.11 -1.68
C GLU A 210 -16.39 22.51 -2.28
N TYR A 211 -16.63 22.18 -3.56
CA TYR A 211 -17.96 22.35 -4.16
C TYR A 211 -19.02 21.52 -3.46
N ILE A 212 -18.77 20.24 -3.23
CA ILE A 212 -19.70 19.32 -2.56
C ILE A 212 -20.07 19.85 -1.17
N ARG A 213 -19.06 20.21 -0.37
CA ARG A 213 -19.24 20.65 1.02
C ARG A 213 -20.03 21.95 1.13
N VAL A 214 -19.93 22.84 0.14
CA VAL A 214 -20.54 24.19 0.18
C VAL A 214 -21.88 24.24 -0.55
N GLN A 215 -22.05 23.52 -1.66
CA GLN A 215 -23.15 23.72 -2.62
C GLN A 215 -24.13 22.55 -2.71
N THR A 216 -23.83 21.41 -2.07
CA THR A 216 -24.64 20.20 -2.19
C THR A 216 -25.05 19.65 -0.83
N SER A 217 -26.01 18.72 -0.82
CA SER A 217 -26.37 17.95 0.38
C SER A 217 -25.71 16.57 0.43
N CYS A 218 -24.62 16.35 -0.31
CA CYS A 218 -23.95 15.06 -0.36
C CYS A 218 -23.01 14.87 0.85
N GLY A 219 -23.10 13.70 1.50
CA GLY A 219 -22.38 13.35 2.74
C GLY A 219 -20.97 12.78 2.55
N ILE A 220 -20.27 13.17 1.48
CA ILE A 220 -18.90 12.72 1.21
C ILE A 220 -17.96 13.35 2.26
N GLN A 221 -17.17 12.52 2.94
CA GLN A 221 -16.31 12.95 4.05
C GLN A 221 -14.90 13.38 3.60
N SER A 222 -14.47 12.97 2.40
CA SER A 222 -13.12 13.19 1.89
C SER A 222 -13.11 13.31 0.37
N TYR A 223 -12.18 14.11 -0.17
CA TYR A 223 -11.96 14.20 -1.61
C TYR A 223 -11.45 12.88 -2.22
N ARG A 224 -10.87 11.99 -1.40
CA ARG A 224 -10.37 10.67 -1.79
C ARG A 224 -11.48 9.74 -2.29
N ALA A 225 -12.68 9.88 -1.76
CA ALA A 225 -13.86 9.12 -2.17
C ALA A 225 -14.39 9.52 -3.59
N LEU A 226 -13.80 10.52 -4.25
CA LEU A 226 -14.20 10.96 -5.60
C LEU A 226 -13.53 10.14 -6.72
N GLY A 227 -12.59 9.25 -6.37
CA GLY A 227 -12.02 8.24 -7.25
C GLY A 227 -13.02 7.13 -7.58
N ARG A 228 -12.74 6.37 -8.64
CA ARG A 228 -13.64 5.32 -9.14
C ARG A 228 -13.76 4.15 -8.14
N SER A 229 -14.95 3.71 -7.78
CA SER A 229 -15.13 2.52 -6.90
C SER A 229 -14.94 1.19 -7.64
N SER A 230 -15.20 1.14 -8.94
CA SER A 230 -15.01 -0.07 -9.75
C SER A 230 -13.69 -0.04 -10.55
N LEU A 231 -12.77 -0.93 -10.20
CA LEU A 231 -11.51 -1.12 -10.94
C LEU A 231 -11.75 -1.84 -12.28
N LYS A 232 -10.97 -1.46 -13.31
CA LYS A 232 -11.04 -2.13 -14.62
C LYS A 232 -10.42 -3.52 -14.55
N GLN A 233 -10.90 -4.44 -15.40
CA GLN A 233 -10.41 -5.83 -15.50
C GLN A 233 -8.88 -5.93 -15.66
N LYS A 234 -8.25 -4.95 -16.31
CA LYS A 234 -6.79 -4.91 -16.50
C LYS A 234 -6.02 -4.89 -15.18
N VAL A 235 -6.56 -4.24 -14.15
CA VAL A 235 -5.96 -4.20 -12.81
C VAL A 235 -5.89 -5.62 -12.24
N PHE A 236 -7.01 -6.33 -12.21
CA PHE A 236 -7.07 -7.71 -11.70
C PHE A 236 -6.25 -8.71 -12.52
N GLU A 237 -6.08 -8.47 -13.84
CA GLU A 237 -5.20 -9.29 -14.68
C GLU A 237 -3.73 -9.13 -14.29
N VAL A 238 -3.28 -7.89 -14.10
CA VAL A 238 -1.89 -7.59 -13.73
C VAL A 238 -1.61 -8.03 -12.29
N ASP A 239 -2.52 -7.75 -11.37
CA ASP A 239 -2.48 -8.17 -9.97
C ASP A 239 -2.23 -9.69 -9.86
N ARG A 240 -3.08 -10.51 -10.48
CA ARG A 240 -2.94 -11.97 -10.44
C ARG A 240 -1.63 -12.48 -11.05
N LYS A 241 -1.13 -11.81 -12.09
CA LYS A 241 0.15 -12.18 -12.72
C LYS A 241 1.35 -11.83 -11.84
N LEU A 242 1.32 -10.68 -11.16
CA LEU A 242 2.34 -10.32 -10.16
C LEU A 242 2.37 -11.35 -9.04
N THR A 243 1.19 -11.71 -8.51
CA THR A 243 1.03 -12.72 -7.46
C THR A 243 1.59 -14.07 -7.90
N ALA A 244 1.25 -14.53 -9.10
CA ALA A 244 1.75 -15.80 -9.63
C ALA A 244 3.29 -15.81 -9.79
N ILE A 245 3.89 -14.69 -10.22
CA ILE A 245 5.35 -14.58 -10.34
C ILE A 245 6.00 -14.65 -8.95
N GLU A 246 5.50 -13.89 -7.98
CA GLU A 246 6.01 -13.88 -6.60
C GLU A 246 5.90 -15.27 -5.94
N GLU A 247 4.79 -15.97 -6.15
CA GLU A 247 4.56 -17.31 -5.57
C GLU A 247 5.40 -18.41 -6.23
N SER A 248 5.92 -18.17 -7.43
CA SER A 248 6.70 -19.16 -8.20
C SER A 248 8.06 -19.50 -7.58
N TYR A 249 8.55 -18.68 -6.64
CA TYR A 249 9.81 -18.92 -5.94
C TYR A 249 9.72 -18.59 -4.45
N LYS A 250 10.49 -19.31 -3.63
CA LYS A 250 10.57 -19.07 -2.18
C LYS A 250 11.85 -18.30 -1.86
N PHE A 251 11.80 -16.97 -1.99
CA PHE A 251 12.97 -16.09 -1.88
C PHE A 251 13.83 -16.37 -0.64
N LEU A 252 13.25 -16.30 0.56
CA LEU A 252 13.96 -16.48 1.83
C LEU A 252 14.62 -17.86 1.94
N TRP A 253 13.95 -18.90 1.44
CA TRP A 253 14.49 -20.25 1.41
C TRP A 253 15.70 -20.40 0.48
N LEU A 254 15.65 -19.73 -0.68
CA LEU A 254 16.71 -19.79 -1.69
C LEU A 254 17.93 -18.94 -1.33
N VAL A 255 17.78 -17.90 -0.51
CA VAL A 255 18.91 -17.11 0.02
C VAL A 255 19.49 -17.68 1.31
N SER A 256 18.76 -18.56 2.01
CA SER A 256 19.26 -19.23 3.20
C SER A 256 20.33 -20.27 2.85
N PRO A 257 21.48 -20.31 3.56
CA PRO A 257 22.50 -21.32 3.34
C PRO A 257 22.04 -22.72 3.74
N SER A 258 22.64 -23.76 3.15
CA SER A 258 22.35 -25.16 3.45
C SER A 258 23.34 -25.79 4.46
N ASN A 259 24.48 -25.13 4.73
CA ASN A 259 25.58 -25.66 5.55
C ASN A 259 25.76 -24.93 6.89
N ILE A 260 24.72 -24.26 7.41
CA ILE A 260 24.81 -23.41 8.60
C ILE A 260 25.31 -24.14 9.85
N TYR A 261 24.89 -25.40 10.01
CA TYR A 261 25.32 -26.27 11.11
C TYR A 261 26.83 -26.54 11.05
N THR A 262 27.36 -26.83 9.87
CA THR A 262 28.80 -27.04 9.67
C THR A 262 29.60 -25.76 9.91
N ILE A 263 29.07 -24.61 9.48
CA ILE A 263 29.68 -23.30 9.76
C ILE A 263 29.77 -23.09 11.28
N LYS A 264 28.66 -23.33 12.01
CA LYS A 264 28.64 -23.22 13.48
C LYS A 264 29.69 -24.13 14.10
N LYS A 265 29.66 -25.42 13.77
CA LYS A 265 30.56 -26.41 14.35
C LYS A 265 32.04 -26.01 14.19
N GLU A 266 32.48 -25.71 12.96
CA GLU A 266 33.86 -25.34 12.68
C GLU A 266 34.26 -24.01 13.35
N PHE A 267 33.34 -23.04 13.42
CA PHE A 267 33.60 -21.74 14.04
C PHE A 267 33.84 -21.89 15.55
N PHE A 268 33.03 -22.70 16.24
CA PHE A 268 33.22 -22.95 17.67
C PHE A 268 34.42 -23.85 17.96
N GLU A 269 34.63 -24.93 17.19
CA GLU A 269 35.80 -25.82 17.36
C GLU A 269 37.14 -25.13 17.08
N SER A 270 37.12 -24.05 16.30
CA SER A 270 38.29 -23.22 16.03
C SER A 270 38.43 -22.02 16.95
N GLU A 271 37.71 -21.99 18.08
CA GLU A 271 37.74 -20.88 19.04
C GLU A 271 37.44 -19.51 18.37
N TYR A 272 36.44 -19.49 17.50
CA TYR A 272 35.94 -18.31 16.77
C TYR A 272 36.89 -17.76 15.67
N HIS A 273 37.86 -18.56 15.22
CA HIS A 273 38.83 -18.10 14.22
C HIS A 273 38.46 -18.45 12.78
N LYS A 274 37.80 -19.58 12.53
CA LYS A 274 37.59 -20.12 11.18
C LYS A 274 36.12 -20.10 10.78
N VAL A 275 35.82 -19.40 9.68
CA VAL A 275 34.49 -19.40 9.05
C VAL A 275 34.63 -20.02 7.65
N ILE A 276 33.93 -21.13 7.42
CA ILE A 276 33.90 -21.76 6.08
C ILE A 276 32.91 -21.04 5.15
N PRO A 277 33.07 -21.15 3.81
CA PRO A 277 32.15 -20.51 2.86
C PRO A 277 30.69 -20.96 3.01
N TYR A 278 29.76 -20.04 2.73
CA TYR A 278 28.32 -20.32 2.69
C TYR A 278 27.98 -21.06 1.40
N HIS A 279 27.25 -22.17 1.52
CA HIS A 279 26.73 -22.93 0.39
C HIS A 279 25.23 -22.71 0.24
N TYR A 280 24.78 -22.47 -0.99
CA TYR A 280 23.38 -22.21 -1.32
C TYR A 280 22.79 -23.32 -2.16
N ARG A 281 21.47 -23.45 -2.09
CA ARG A 281 20.70 -24.39 -2.90
C ARG A 281 20.75 -23.98 -4.38
N LEU A 282 20.61 -24.98 -5.26
CA LEU A 282 20.40 -24.73 -6.68
C LEU A 282 19.05 -24.02 -6.90
N LEU A 283 19.01 -23.13 -7.89
CA LEU A 283 17.78 -22.45 -8.25
C LEU A 283 16.87 -23.38 -9.05
N PRO A 284 15.60 -23.58 -8.63
CA PRO A 284 14.63 -24.34 -9.41
C PRO A 284 13.98 -23.51 -10.54
N ILE A 285 14.42 -22.25 -10.71
CA ILE A 285 13.86 -21.24 -11.61
C ILE A 285 14.99 -20.60 -12.43
N ASP A 286 14.62 -20.06 -13.59
CA ASP A 286 15.49 -19.20 -14.39
C ASP A 286 15.15 -17.72 -14.13
N PRO A 287 16.06 -16.95 -13.50
CA PRO A 287 15.87 -15.53 -13.22
C PRO A 287 15.56 -14.69 -14.46
N ASP A 288 16.16 -14.99 -15.62
CA ASP A 288 15.96 -14.18 -16.83
C ASP A 288 14.57 -14.40 -17.45
N ILE A 289 14.04 -15.62 -17.33
CA ILE A 289 12.66 -15.94 -17.73
C ILE A 289 11.66 -15.18 -16.84
N LEU A 290 11.84 -15.22 -15.52
CA LEU A 290 10.96 -14.51 -14.59
C LEU A 290 10.99 -13.00 -14.80
N LYS A 291 12.18 -12.41 -15.04
CA LYS A 291 12.29 -10.99 -15.39
C LYS A 291 11.52 -10.67 -16.68
N ARG A 292 11.62 -11.51 -17.70
CA ARG A 292 10.86 -11.32 -18.94
C ARG A 292 9.36 -11.35 -18.70
N GLU A 293 8.86 -12.31 -17.92
CA GLU A 293 7.45 -12.40 -17.54
C GLU A 293 6.99 -11.15 -16.79
N LEU A 294 7.80 -10.69 -15.84
CA LEU A 294 7.56 -9.52 -15.01
C LEU A 294 7.49 -8.20 -15.81
N TYR A 295 8.41 -8.00 -16.77
CA TYR A 295 8.44 -6.78 -17.59
C TYR A 295 7.48 -6.82 -18.79
N ASN A 296 6.94 -8.00 -19.15
CA ASN A 296 5.85 -8.12 -20.13
C ASN A 296 4.49 -7.69 -19.58
N LEU A 297 4.38 -7.44 -18.27
CA LEU A 297 3.17 -6.92 -17.66
C LEU A 297 2.93 -5.46 -18.09
N LYS A 298 1.83 -5.23 -18.81
CA LYS A 298 1.42 -3.92 -19.32
C LYS A 298 0.82 -3.04 -18.22
N ILE A 299 1.63 -2.64 -17.24
CA ILE A 299 1.21 -1.76 -16.14
C ILE A 299 0.89 -0.36 -16.67
N GLU A 300 1.46 0.05 -17.79
CA GLU A 300 1.15 1.30 -18.51
C GLU A 300 -0.28 1.38 -19.05
N ASP A 301 -0.96 0.23 -19.19
CA ASP A 301 -2.39 0.18 -19.55
C ASP A 301 -3.30 0.34 -18.31
N ILE A 302 -2.73 0.43 -17.10
CA ILE A 302 -3.48 0.69 -15.88
C ILE A 302 -3.75 2.19 -15.74
N ASP A 303 -5.03 2.47 -15.75
CA ASP A 303 -5.62 3.79 -15.78
C ASP A 303 -5.79 4.39 -14.38
N ASP A 304 -5.99 3.55 -13.37
CA ASP A 304 -6.09 3.95 -11.97
C ASP A 304 -4.68 4.32 -11.44
N PRO A 305 -4.46 5.57 -10.99
CA PRO A 305 -3.16 6.04 -10.53
C PRO A 305 -2.61 5.24 -9.36
N SER A 306 -3.43 4.99 -8.33
CA SER A 306 -3.06 4.25 -7.12
C SER A 306 -2.61 2.84 -7.49
N MET A 307 -3.38 2.12 -8.32
CA MET A 307 -3.01 0.77 -8.78
C MET A 307 -1.77 0.74 -9.66
N SER A 308 -1.63 1.69 -10.59
CA SER A 308 -0.43 1.81 -11.42
C SER A 308 0.82 2.06 -10.57
N HIS A 309 0.71 2.87 -9.51
CA HIS A 309 1.81 3.15 -8.60
C HIS A 309 2.22 1.89 -7.82
N LEU A 310 1.27 1.27 -7.11
CA LEU A 310 1.52 0.06 -6.31
C LEU A 310 2.17 -1.06 -7.12
N PHE A 311 1.64 -1.35 -8.31
CA PHE A 311 2.15 -2.45 -9.14
C PHE A 311 3.52 -2.15 -9.76
N ARG A 312 3.88 -0.88 -9.97
CA ARG A 312 5.24 -0.51 -10.41
C ARG A 312 6.24 -0.74 -9.30
N GLN A 313 5.94 -0.29 -8.09
CA GLN A 313 6.81 -0.53 -6.93
C GLN A 313 6.96 -2.03 -6.68
N LYS A 314 5.87 -2.79 -6.72
CA LYS A 314 5.94 -4.25 -6.60
C LYS A 314 6.79 -4.89 -7.70
N ARG A 315 6.65 -4.46 -8.95
CA ARG A 315 7.49 -4.95 -10.06
C ARG A 315 8.97 -4.69 -9.80
N GLU A 316 9.32 -3.51 -9.28
CA GLU A 316 10.70 -3.15 -8.95
C GLU A 316 11.26 -3.99 -7.80
N GLU A 317 10.46 -4.23 -6.76
CA GLU A 317 10.81 -5.13 -5.66
C GLU A 317 11.09 -6.56 -6.15
N LEU A 318 10.21 -7.12 -6.98
CA LEU A 318 10.38 -8.47 -7.52
C LEU A 318 11.62 -8.56 -8.44
N ASP A 319 11.89 -7.54 -9.27
CA ASP A 319 13.12 -7.50 -10.07
C ASP A 319 14.39 -7.51 -9.20
N LEU A 320 14.38 -6.78 -8.08
CA LEU A 320 15.48 -6.78 -7.12
C LEU A 320 15.66 -8.15 -6.47
N GLN A 321 14.58 -8.78 -5.98
CA GLN A 321 14.63 -10.11 -5.40
C GLN A 321 15.17 -11.15 -6.39
N ILE A 322 14.68 -11.15 -7.63
CA ILE A 322 15.16 -12.05 -8.69
C ILE A 322 16.65 -11.79 -8.99
N SER A 323 17.07 -10.53 -9.01
CA SER A 323 18.50 -10.16 -9.17
C SER A 323 19.38 -10.65 -8.02
N MET A 324 18.88 -10.58 -6.78
CA MET A 324 19.56 -11.11 -5.59
C MET A 324 19.74 -12.63 -5.71
N LEU A 325 18.74 -13.36 -6.23
CA LEU A 325 18.88 -14.78 -6.46
C LEU A 325 20.03 -15.11 -7.45
N SER A 326 20.26 -14.31 -8.49
CA SER A 326 21.38 -14.54 -9.41
C SER A 326 22.75 -14.17 -8.84
N THR A 327 22.82 -13.50 -7.70
CA THR A 327 24.05 -12.88 -7.18
C THR A 327 24.43 -13.34 -5.77
N ARG A 328 23.75 -14.36 -5.22
CA ARG A 328 24.04 -14.92 -3.88
C ARG A 328 25.52 -15.22 -3.69
N GLY A 329 26.06 -14.81 -2.54
CA GLY A 329 27.45 -15.01 -2.16
C GLY A 329 28.41 -13.98 -2.78
N THR A 330 27.91 -12.92 -3.41
CA THR A 330 28.74 -11.87 -4.02
C THR A 330 28.39 -10.49 -3.45
N THR A 331 29.29 -9.52 -3.61
CA THR A 331 29.05 -8.12 -3.21
C THR A 331 27.83 -7.51 -3.90
N LYS A 332 27.44 -8.00 -5.09
CA LYS A 332 26.22 -7.53 -5.79
C LYS A 332 24.95 -7.88 -5.01
N PHE A 333 24.91 -9.04 -4.34
CA PHE A 333 23.79 -9.40 -3.46
C PHE A 333 23.67 -8.40 -2.32
N TYR A 334 24.80 -8.08 -1.68
CA TYR A 334 24.86 -7.13 -0.59
C TYR A 334 24.34 -5.75 -0.99
N HIS A 335 24.80 -5.19 -2.12
CA HIS A 335 24.28 -3.90 -2.61
C HIS A 335 22.78 -3.93 -2.92
N ASN A 336 22.27 -5.03 -3.46
CA ASN A 336 20.83 -5.20 -3.66
C ASN A 336 20.08 -5.35 -2.33
N SER A 337 20.70 -5.97 -1.32
CA SER A 337 20.13 -6.04 0.03
C SER A 337 20.00 -4.66 0.67
N ILE A 338 20.97 -3.77 0.47
CA ILE A 338 20.88 -2.36 0.91
C ILE A 338 19.72 -1.68 0.19
N ARG A 339 19.61 -1.87 -1.13
CA ARG A 339 18.53 -1.26 -1.92
C ARG A 339 17.14 -1.73 -1.49
N LEU A 340 17.00 -3.00 -1.07
CA LEU A 340 15.72 -3.59 -0.69
C LEU A 340 15.31 -3.28 0.76
N TYR A 341 16.24 -3.34 1.72
CA TYR A 341 15.91 -3.18 3.15
C TYR A 341 16.34 -1.83 3.74
N GLY A 342 17.06 -1.03 2.96
CA GLY A 342 17.63 0.24 3.38
C GLY A 342 18.90 0.10 4.22
N GLU A 343 19.31 1.22 4.80
CA GLU A 343 20.45 1.32 5.70
C GLU A 343 20.00 1.45 7.16
N VAL A 344 20.96 1.38 8.08
CA VAL A 344 20.74 1.70 9.49
C VAL A 344 20.85 3.21 9.68
N ASP A 345 19.70 3.88 9.76
CA ASP A 345 19.65 5.32 10.05
C ASP A 345 20.03 5.64 11.51
N SER A 346 20.21 6.94 11.80
CA SER A 346 20.66 7.40 13.11
C SER A 346 19.69 7.06 14.24
N ASN A 347 18.37 7.13 14.00
CA ASN A 347 17.36 6.84 15.01
C ASN A 347 17.31 5.34 15.33
N LEU A 348 17.38 4.50 14.30
CA LEU A 348 17.45 3.04 14.43
C LEU A 348 18.71 2.62 15.19
N PHE A 349 19.87 3.19 14.86
CA PHE A 349 21.13 2.95 15.56
C PHE A 349 21.09 3.37 17.03
N GLN A 350 20.59 4.58 17.32
CA GLN A 350 20.50 5.09 18.70
C GLN A 350 19.55 4.25 19.54
N THR A 351 18.41 3.85 18.97
CA THR A 351 17.43 2.99 19.66
C THR A 351 18.03 1.61 19.96
N ALA A 352 18.75 1.01 19.00
CA ALA A 352 19.42 -0.27 19.22
C ALA A 352 20.47 -0.19 20.34
N ASN A 353 21.31 0.85 20.33
CA ASN A 353 22.29 1.05 21.40
C ASN A 353 21.62 1.23 22.77
N MET A 354 20.57 2.04 22.84
CA MET A 354 19.81 2.26 24.08
C MET A 354 19.24 0.95 24.63
N ILE A 355 18.65 0.10 23.78
CA ILE A 355 18.13 -1.21 24.21
C ILE A 355 19.26 -2.07 24.79
N LEU A 356 20.42 -2.11 24.13
CA LEU A 356 21.54 -2.94 24.56
C LEU A 356 22.26 -2.39 25.81
N SER A 357 22.16 -1.08 26.09
CA SER A 357 22.76 -0.46 27.28
C SER A 357 21.86 -0.52 28.51
N GLU A 358 20.54 -0.51 28.33
CA GLU A 358 19.56 -0.50 29.43
C GLU A 358 19.13 -1.90 29.86
N LEU A 359 19.24 -2.89 28.96
CA LEU A 359 18.76 -4.24 29.20
C LEU A 359 19.90 -5.23 29.13
N ASP A 360 20.13 -6.00 30.20
CA ASP A 360 21.07 -7.13 30.21
C ASP A 360 20.43 -8.41 29.65
N GLU A 361 21.25 -9.35 29.17
CA GLU A 361 20.73 -10.66 28.75
C GLU A 361 20.23 -11.45 29.97
N GLU A 362 18.98 -11.88 29.93
CA GLU A 362 18.39 -12.69 30.97
C GLU A 362 18.78 -14.16 30.77
N ILE A 363 19.29 -14.79 31.82
CA ILE A 363 19.52 -16.23 31.83
C ILE A 363 18.15 -16.91 31.93
N GLU A 364 17.82 -17.81 31.00
CA GLU A 364 16.58 -18.58 31.03
C GLU A 364 16.55 -19.51 32.24
N GLN A 365 15.71 -19.23 33.24
CA GLN A 365 15.82 -19.86 34.57
C GLN A 365 14.97 -21.13 34.79
N ASP A 366 14.14 -21.59 33.84
CA ASP A 366 13.20 -22.68 34.14
C ASP A 366 13.06 -23.75 33.05
N PRO A 367 13.79 -24.89 33.16
CA PRO A 367 13.66 -26.04 32.26
C PRO A 367 12.25 -26.64 32.24
N ASP A 368 11.47 -26.51 33.32
CA ASP A 368 10.14 -27.14 33.47
C ASP A 368 9.04 -26.39 32.69
N GLN A 369 9.38 -25.26 32.04
CA GLN A 369 8.46 -24.48 31.19
C GLN A 369 8.68 -24.68 29.69
N LYS A 370 9.50 -25.65 29.28
CA LYS A 370 9.67 -25.96 27.85
C LYS A 370 8.47 -26.72 27.32
N ILE A 371 7.98 -26.28 26.17
CA ILE A 371 6.95 -26.99 25.42
C ILE A 371 7.55 -27.59 24.15
N ASN A 372 7.02 -28.72 23.72
CA ASN A 372 7.42 -29.39 22.49
C ASN A 372 6.53 -28.99 21.29
N ALA A 373 6.88 -29.49 20.10
CA ALA A 373 6.14 -29.24 18.86
C ALA A 373 4.64 -29.61 18.92
N LEU A 374 4.27 -30.66 19.66
CA LEU A 374 2.87 -31.09 19.79
C LEU A 374 2.08 -30.12 20.68
N GLU A 375 2.66 -29.69 21.80
CA GLU A 375 2.06 -28.68 22.67
C GLU A 375 1.94 -27.33 21.96
N PHE A 376 2.98 -26.90 21.23
CA PHE A 376 2.92 -25.70 20.38
C PHE A 376 1.79 -25.81 19.36
N SER A 377 1.63 -26.96 18.71
CA SER A 377 0.54 -27.20 17.75
C SER A 377 -0.84 -27.08 18.40
N THR A 378 -0.96 -27.30 19.71
CA THR A 378 -2.22 -27.15 20.44
C THR A 378 -2.57 -25.68 20.61
N TYR A 379 -1.62 -24.84 21.06
CA TYR A 379 -1.82 -23.39 21.11
C TYR A 379 -2.12 -22.78 19.73
N ALA A 380 -1.48 -23.28 18.68
CA ALA A 380 -1.76 -22.86 17.30
C ALA A 380 -3.19 -23.21 16.85
N ARG A 381 -3.71 -24.39 17.25
CA ARG A 381 -5.10 -24.78 16.96
C ARG A 381 -6.09 -23.88 17.70
N GLU A 382 -5.80 -23.49 18.93
CA GLU A 382 -6.65 -22.58 19.70
C GLU A 382 -6.82 -21.22 19.00
N GLU A 383 -5.72 -20.63 18.52
CA GLU A 383 -5.78 -19.38 17.76
C GLU A 383 -6.52 -19.55 16.41
N PHE A 384 -6.33 -20.67 15.72
CA PHE A 384 -7.08 -20.97 14.49
C PHE A 384 -8.58 -21.17 14.71
N GLU A 385 -8.99 -21.84 15.79
CA GLU A 385 -10.40 -21.95 16.14
C GLU A 385 -10.98 -20.57 16.54
N PHE A 386 -10.18 -19.70 17.14
CA PHE A 386 -10.57 -18.32 17.38
C PHE A 386 -10.84 -17.55 16.07
N PHE A 387 -9.95 -17.65 15.07
CA PHE A 387 -10.19 -17.05 13.74
C PHE A 387 -11.45 -17.62 13.07
N LYS A 388 -11.65 -18.93 13.16
CA LYS A 388 -12.81 -19.61 12.60
C LYS A 388 -14.12 -19.22 13.29
N SER A 389 -14.08 -18.89 14.58
CA SER A 389 -15.24 -18.36 15.31
C SER A 389 -15.70 -16.98 14.81
N GLN A 390 -14.76 -16.17 14.31
CA GLN A 390 -15.06 -14.88 13.67
C GLN A 390 -15.51 -15.04 12.23
N HIS A 391 -14.87 -15.95 11.47
CA HIS A 391 -15.21 -16.22 10.07
C HIS A 391 -15.18 -17.73 9.75
N PRO A 392 -16.34 -18.40 9.62
CA PRO A 392 -16.42 -19.85 9.43
C PRO A 392 -15.68 -20.42 8.21
N GLU A 393 -15.42 -19.59 7.20
CA GLU A 393 -14.66 -20.00 6.01
C GLU A 393 -13.13 -20.00 6.21
N PHE A 394 -12.64 -19.57 7.37
CA PHE A 394 -11.21 -19.66 7.71
C PHE A 394 -10.73 -21.11 7.63
N LYS A 395 -9.73 -21.34 6.77
CA LYS A 395 -9.13 -22.66 6.54
C LYS A 395 -7.61 -22.52 6.54
N SER A 396 -6.97 -23.05 7.58
CA SER A 396 -5.52 -23.19 7.66
C SER A 396 -5.16 -24.55 8.26
N LYS A 397 -3.93 -25.01 7.99
CA LYS A 397 -3.39 -26.28 8.44
C LYS A 397 -2.09 -26.08 9.21
N ILE A 398 -1.85 -27.00 10.12
CA ILE A 398 -0.61 -27.11 10.88
C ILE A 398 0.11 -28.38 10.42
N HIS A 399 1.36 -28.25 10.04
CA HIS A 399 2.20 -29.34 9.54
C HIS A 399 3.38 -29.56 10.46
N LEU A 400 3.47 -30.75 11.05
CA LEU A 400 4.66 -31.20 11.80
C LEU A 400 5.60 -31.90 10.82
N ARG A 401 6.79 -31.35 10.62
CA ARG A 401 7.72 -31.77 9.56
C ARG A 401 9.12 -32.09 10.08
N LYS A 402 9.74 -33.16 9.59
CA LYS A 402 11.12 -33.56 9.92
C LYS A 402 12.17 -32.92 9.00
N ASP A 403 11.72 -32.42 7.85
CA ASP A 403 12.52 -31.79 6.79
C ASP A 403 12.59 -30.26 6.90
N VAL A 404 11.98 -29.70 7.96
CA VAL A 404 11.96 -28.26 8.25
C VAL A 404 12.73 -28.00 9.52
N ASN A 405 13.67 -27.06 9.48
CA ASN A 405 14.53 -26.71 10.63
C ASN A 405 14.11 -25.42 11.33
N ILE A 406 13.18 -24.66 10.75
CA ILE A 406 12.74 -23.35 11.25
C ILE A 406 11.23 -23.27 11.09
N MET A 407 10.53 -22.79 12.10
CA MET A 407 9.09 -22.53 11.97
C MET A 407 8.84 -21.50 10.86
N MET A 408 7.84 -21.77 10.03
CA MET A 408 7.48 -20.84 8.95
C MET A 408 5.98 -20.85 8.70
N VAL A 409 5.47 -19.69 8.33
CA VAL A 409 4.17 -19.55 7.69
C VAL A 409 4.35 -19.46 6.18
N ASN A 410 3.64 -20.30 5.44
CA ASN A 410 3.59 -20.23 3.98
C ASN A 410 2.15 -20.33 3.51
N GLN A 411 1.67 -19.29 2.81
CA GLN A 411 0.30 -19.21 2.31
C GLN A 411 -0.76 -19.52 3.39
N GLY A 412 -0.58 -18.91 4.57
CA GLY A 412 -1.48 -19.06 5.71
C GLY A 412 -1.34 -20.38 6.47
N GLU A 413 -0.58 -21.36 5.97
CA GLU A 413 -0.31 -22.63 6.67
C GLU A 413 0.93 -22.54 7.55
N LEU A 414 0.87 -23.18 8.72
CA LEU A 414 1.94 -23.21 9.69
C LEU A 414 2.75 -24.50 9.57
N TYR A 415 4.07 -24.38 9.47
CA TYR A 415 4.99 -25.51 9.42
C TYR A 415 5.91 -25.49 10.65
N ILE A 416 5.86 -26.54 11.45
CA ILE A 416 6.59 -26.67 12.72
C ILE A 416 7.62 -27.81 12.57
N PRO A 417 8.91 -27.58 12.89
CA PRO A 417 9.91 -28.64 13.03
C PRO A 417 9.47 -29.71 14.03
N ALA A 418 9.61 -30.99 13.70
CA ALA A 418 9.20 -32.08 14.57
C ALA A 418 10.00 -32.16 15.88
N ASP A 419 11.22 -31.61 15.87
CA ASP A 419 12.13 -31.48 17.00
C ASP A 419 12.04 -30.11 17.69
N TYR A 420 11.06 -29.28 17.34
CA TYR A 420 10.89 -27.95 17.93
C TYR A 420 10.64 -28.01 19.44
N THR A 421 11.38 -27.18 20.17
CA THR A 421 11.20 -26.93 21.60
C THR A 421 11.42 -25.44 21.88
N ALA A 422 10.58 -24.85 22.72
CA ALA A 422 10.73 -23.47 23.17
C ALA A 422 10.15 -23.28 24.57
N HIS A 423 10.52 -22.21 25.26
CA HIS A 423 9.85 -21.85 26.50
C HIS A 423 8.41 -21.43 26.24
N LYS A 424 7.51 -21.73 27.19
CA LYS A 424 6.07 -21.44 27.06
C LYS A 424 5.77 -19.97 26.73
N LEU A 425 6.55 -19.03 27.27
CA LEU A 425 6.39 -17.60 26.97
C LEU A 425 6.76 -17.27 25.53
N GLU A 426 7.90 -17.76 25.07
CA GLU A 426 8.37 -17.58 23.69
C GLU A 426 7.42 -18.22 22.70
N ALA A 427 6.88 -19.40 23.04
CA ALA A 427 5.88 -20.05 22.24
C ALA A 427 4.62 -19.18 22.07
N LYS A 428 4.12 -18.58 23.15
CA LYS A 428 2.98 -17.65 23.09
C LYS A 428 3.27 -16.40 22.26
N ALA A 429 4.45 -15.80 22.44
CA ALA A 429 4.90 -14.67 21.62
C ALA A 429 4.89 -15.05 20.14
N LEU A 430 5.46 -16.22 19.82
CA LEU A 430 5.63 -16.70 18.47
C LEU A 430 4.31 -17.14 17.82
N ILE A 431 3.33 -17.61 18.60
CA ILE A 431 1.96 -17.81 18.12
C ILE A 431 1.39 -16.48 17.63
N GLN A 432 1.49 -15.39 18.40
CA GLN A 432 0.94 -14.10 17.99
C GLN A 432 1.75 -13.43 16.87
N HIS A 433 3.06 -13.69 16.83
CA HIS A 433 3.93 -13.28 15.72
C HIS A 433 3.51 -13.97 14.40
N GLU A 434 3.49 -15.30 14.37
CA GLU A 434 3.25 -16.07 13.15
C GLU A 434 1.77 -16.10 12.77
N LEU A 435 0.88 -16.34 13.72
CA LEU A 435 -0.56 -16.54 13.45
C LEU A 435 -1.32 -15.23 13.59
N GLY A 436 -1.11 -14.51 14.69
CA GLY A 436 -1.74 -13.21 14.97
C GLY A 436 -1.35 -12.11 13.98
N THR A 437 -0.25 -12.31 13.23
CA THR A 437 0.16 -11.41 12.14
C THR A 437 0.15 -12.10 10.79
N HIS A 438 1.08 -13.02 10.50
CA HIS A 438 1.29 -13.47 9.12
C HIS A 438 0.17 -14.37 8.56
N VAL A 439 -0.40 -15.28 9.35
CA VAL A 439 -1.56 -16.07 8.92
C VAL A 439 -2.79 -15.17 8.81
N LEU A 440 -3.00 -14.29 9.79
CA LEU A 440 -4.12 -13.37 9.83
C LEU A 440 -4.15 -12.43 8.62
N THR A 441 -3.04 -11.74 8.32
CA THR A 441 -2.95 -10.80 7.20
C THR A 441 -2.97 -11.52 5.85
N TYR A 442 -2.45 -12.75 5.77
CA TYR A 442 -2.63 -13.60 4.60
C TYR A 442 -4.10 -13.92 4.37
N PHE A 443 -4.82 -14.36 5.42
CA PHE A 443 -6.24 -14.69 5.30
C PHE A 443 -7.06 -13.46 4.93
N ASN A 444 -6.97 -12.36 5.69
CA ASN A 444 -7.68 -11.11 5.37
C ASN A 444 -7.34 -10.63 3.94
N GLY A 445 -6.06 -10.65 3.56
CA GLY A 445 -5.62 -10.30 2.22
C GLY A 445 -6.15 -11.22 1.13
N SER A 446 -6.36 -12.51 1.41
CA SER A 446 -6.95 -13.48 0.46
C SER A 446 -8.43 -13.25 0.19
N GLN A 447 -9.11 -12.52 1.09
CA GLN A 447 -10.52 -12.15 0.96
C GLN A 447 -10.69 -10.82 0.24
N GLN A 448 -9.60 -10.10 -0.02
CA GLN A 448 -9.63 -8.84 -0.77
C GLN A 448 -9.80 -9.08 -2.27
N PRO A 449 -10.36 -8.12 -3.02
CA PRO A 449 -10.42 -8.20 -4.48
C PRO A 449 -9.06 -8.25 -5.19
N LEU A 450 -7.99 -7.77 -4.53
CA LEU A 450 -6.62 -7.78 -5.02
C LEU A 450 -5.82 -8.91 -4.37
N THR A 451 -5.35 -9.85 -5.17
CA THR A 451 -4.59 -11.02 -4.70
C THR A 451 -3.24 -10.64 -4.09
N GLN A 452 -2.65 -9.52 -4.53
CA GLN A 452 -1.41 -8.98 -3.96
C GLN A 452 -1.53 -8.65 -2.46
N LEU A 453 -2.72 -8.41 -1.92
CA LEU A 453 -2.88 -8.17 -0.47
C LEU A 453 -2.68 -9.45 0.35
N SER A 454 -2.73 -10.64 -0.24
CA SER A 454 -2.41 -11.90 0.45
C SER A 454 -0.90 -12.21 0.45
N THR A 455 -0.19 -11.88 -0.64
CA THR A 455 1.25 -12.13 -0.78
C THR A 455 2.09 -10.98 -0.26
N GLY A 456 1.69 -9.74 -0.56
CA GLY A 456 2.28 -8.49 -0.10
C GLY A 456 2.46 -7.47 -1.22
N LEU A 457 1.97 -6.24 -1.04
CA LEU A 457 2.43 -5.09 -1.83
C LEU A 457 3.92 -4.80 -1.54
N SER A 458 4.59 -3.94 -2.32
CA SER A 458 6.00 -3.63 -2.05
C SER A 458 6.25 -3.09 -0.63
N ASP A 459 7.43 -3.36 -0.10
CA ASP A 459 7.90 -2.88 1.21
C ASP A 459 7.01 -3.32 2.40
N TYR A 460 6.18 -4.34 2.22
CA TYR A 460 5.26 -4.81 3.26
C TYR A 460 5.97 -5.46 4.45
N ASP A 461 7.17 -6.00 4.24
CA ASP A 461 7.92 -6.73 5.27
C ASP A 461 8.15 -5.85 6.51
N ILE A 462 8.52 -4.57 6.36
CA ILE A 462 8.80 -3.69 7.50
C ILE A 462 7.57 -3.51 8.39
N LEU A 463 6.40 -3.26 7.79
CA LEU A 463 5.15 -3.12 8.52
C LEU A 463 4.72 -4.44 9.15
N GLN A 464 4.78 -5.55 8.41
CA GLN A 464 4.40 -6.87 8.95
C GLN A 464 5.27 -7.27 10.14
N GLU A 465 6.59 -7.14 10.05
CA GLU A 465 7.49 -7.49 11.15
C GLU A 465 7.29 -6.55 12.35
N GLY A 466 6.99 -5.27 12.10
CA GLY A 466 6.60 -4.31 13.15
C GLY A 466 5.32 -4.74 13.87
N VAL A 467 4.27 -5.08 13.12
CA VAL A 467 3.00 -5.60 13.67
C VAL A 467 3.22 -6.90 14.43
N ALA A 468 4.09 -7.78 13.94
CA ALA A 468 4.40 -9.05 14.59
C ALA A 468 5.08 -8.85 15.94
N VAL A 469 6.11 -7.99 16.03
CA VAL A 469 6.76 -7.67 17.31
C VAL A 469 5.82 -6.89 18.25
N MET A 470 4.99 -5.99 17.72
CA MET A 470 3.98 -5.30 18.52
C MET A 470 2.90 -6.26 19.05
N SER A 471 2.58 -7.33 18.31
CA SER A 471 1.69 -8.40 18.76
C SER A 471 2.30 -9.22 19.91
N GLU A 472 3.61 -9.44 19.91
CA GLU A 472 4.34 -10.01 21.05
C GLU A 472 4.18 -9.11 22.30
N PHE A 473 4.22 -7.78 22.14
CA PHE A 473 3.98 -6.82 23.23
C PHE A 473 2.52 -6.81 23.70
N PHE A 474 1.56 -6.71 22.79
CA PHE A 474 0.13 -6.67 23.14
C PHE A 474 -0.37 -7.96 23.77
N SER A 475 0.27 -9.09 23.49
CA SER A 475 0.03 -10.36 24.19
C SER A 475 0.78 -10.51 25.51
N GLY A 476 1.60 -9.52 25.91
CA GLY A 476 2.39 -9.53 27.14
C GLY A 476 3.53 -10.54 27.13
N CYS A 477 3.99 -10.94 25.95
CA CYS A 477 4.96 -12.01 25.75
C CYS A 477 6.32 -11.54 25.18
N LEU A 478 6.47 -10.25 24.85
CA LEU A 478 7.74 -9.67 24.41
C LEU A 478 8.79 -9.70 25.55
N SER A 479 9.88 -10.44 25.35
CA SER A 479 10.94 -10.61 26.35
C SER A 479 12.11 -9.63 26.18
N VAL A 480 12.93 -9.49 27.23
CA VAL A 480 14.17 -8.70 27.19
C VAL A 480 15.13 -9.27 26.13
N ASN A 481 15.39 -10.58 26.16
CA ASN A 481 16.27 -11.25 25.19
C ASN A 481 15.80 -11.06 23.74
N ARG A 482 14.49 -11.02 23.53
CA ARG A 482 13.90 -10.74 22.22
C ARG A 482 14.23 -9.32 21.76
N LEU A 483 13.99 -8.30 22.58
CA LEU A 483 14.37 -6.91 22.24
C LEU A 483 15.87 -6.75 22.01
N ARG A 484 16.71 -7.36 22.86
CA ARG A 484 18.17 -7.38 22.67
C ARG A 484 18.53 -8.01 21.34
N THR A 485 17.94 -9.14 20.97
CA THR A 485 18.18 -9.79 19.66
C THR A 485 17.86 -8.86 18.49
N LEU A 486 16.75 -8.12 18.54
CA LEU A 486 16.39 -7.16 17.49
C LEU A 486 17.40 -6.02 17.41
N ALA A 487 17.85 -5.48 18.54
CA ALA A 487 18.89 -4.46 18.60
C ALA A 487 20.26 -4.98 18.12
N GLY A 488 20.64 -6.20 18.49
CA GLY A 488 21.87 -6.84 18.05
C GLY A 488 21.92 -7.03 16.53
N ARG A 489 20.78 -7.36 15.89
CA ARG A 489 20.66 -7.42 14.42
C ARG A 489 20.94 -6.07 13.75
N VAL A 490 20.49 -4.98 14.36
CA VAL A 490 20.78 -3.62 13.87
C VAL A 490 22.26 -3.29 14.03
N MET A 491 22.87 -3.59 15.18
CA MET A 491 24.30 -3.36 15.39
C MET A 491 25.15 -4.17 14.40
N ALA A 492 24.81 -5.44 14.20
CA ALA A 492 25.45 -6.29 13.21
C ALA A 492 25.30 -5.76 11.77
N GLY A 493 24.09 -5.32 11.40
CA GLY A 493 23.85 -4.68 10.10
C GLY A 493 24.65 -3.40 9.90
N LYS A 494 24.76 -2.57 10.94
CA LYS A 494 25.58 -1.34 10.94
C LYS A 494 27.06 -1.65 10.75
N THR A 495 27.59 -2.63 11.48
CA THR A 495 28.98 -3.05 11.35
C THR A 495 29.27 -3.63 9.97
N LEU A 496 28.34 -4.39 9.38
CA LEU A 496 28.46 -4.85 7.99
C LEU A 496 28.52 -3.67 7.00
N LEU A 497 27.66 -2.66 7.18
CA LEU A 497 27.66 -1.45 6.35
C LEU A 497 29.00 -0.69 6.40
N GLU A 498 29.69 -0.77 7.53
CA GLU A 498 31.00 -0.14 7.76
C GLU A 498 32.18 -0.99 7.28
N GLY A 499 31.91 -2.12 6.61
CA GLY A 499 32.93 -3.02 6.07
C GLY A 499 33.39 -4.11 7.04
N GLY A 500 32.68 -4.30 8.15
CA GLY A 500 32.92 -5.39 9.09
C GLY A 500 32.68 -6.76 8.46
N ASN A 501 33.46 -7.74 8.91
CA ASN A 501 33.35 -9.14 8.50
C ASN A 501 32.69 -9.98 9.60
N PHE A 502 32.56 -11.29 9.36
CA PHE A 502 31.93 -12.21 10.30
C PHE A 502 32.53 -12.12 11.72
N ASN A 503 33.86 -12.15 11.83
CA ASN A 503 34.54 -12.15 13.13
C ASN A 503 34.36 -10.83 13.87
N SER A 504 34.45 -9.69 13.17
CA SER A 504 34.24 -8.39 13.82
C SER A 504 32.81 -8.20 14.33
N ILE A 505 31.81 -8.69 13.59
CA ILE A 505 30.41 -8.64 14.03
C ILE A 505 30.19 -9.55 15.24
N PHE A 506 30.73 -10.78 15.20
CA PHE A 506 30.63 -11.71 16.31
C PHE A 506 31.26 -11.15 17.59
N GLN A 507 32.49 -10.62 17.50
CA GLN A 507 33.21 -10.01 18.62
C GLN A 507 32.48 -8.78 19.16
N LEU A 508 31.91 -7.95 18.30
CA LEU A 508 31.10 -6.82 18.74
C LEU A 508 29.93 -7.29 19.62
N LEU A 509 29.16 -8.28 19.14
CA LEU A 509 28.01 -8.79 19.88
C LEU A 509 28.42 -9.50 21.16
N PHE A 510 29.41 -10.39 21.09
CA PHE A 510 29.86 -11.19 22.22
C PHE A 510 30.58 -10.33 23.27
N ASP A 511 31.64 -9.60 22.88
CA ASP A 511 32.54 -8.93 23.83
C ASP A 511 31.98 -7.58 24.31
N HIS A 512 31.33 -6.79 23.44
CA HIS A 512 30.93 -5.42 23.77
C HIS A 512 29.47 -5.31 24.22
N HIS A 513 28.59 -6.13 23.64
CA HIS A 513 27.17 -6.09 23.96
C HIS A 513 26.72 -7.23 24.89
N GLY A 514 27.63 -8.13 25.28
CA GLY A 514 27.36 -9.16 26.28
C GLY A 514 26.31 -10.17 25.87
N PHE A 515 26.23 -10.52 24.58
CA PHE A 515 25.43 -11.66 24.14
C PHE A 515 26.15 -12.97 24.46
N SER A 516 25.39 -14.04 24.72
CA SER A 516 25.93 -15.39 24.71
C SER A 516 26.56 -15.73 23.34
N GLN A 517 27.54 -16.64 23.35
CA GLN A 517 28.24 -17.06 22.13
C GLN A 517 27.25 -17.60 21.07
N GLU A 518 26.21 -18.32 21.51
CA GLU A 518 25.20 -18.84 20.60
C GLU A 518 24.37 -17.73 19.96
N HIS A 519 23.89 -16.75 20.73
CA HIS A 519 23.13 -15.62 20.20
C HIS A 519 23.97 -14.73 19.29
N ALA A 520 25.21 -14.41 19.68
CA ALA A 520 26.15 -13.65 18.87
C ALA A 520 26.40 -14.35 17.52
N PHE A 521 26.63 -15.66 17.52
CA PHE A 521 26.81 -16.44 16.28
C PHE A 521 25.54 -16.42 15.42
N ASN A 522 24.37 -16.67 15.99
CA ASN A 522 23.11 -16.75 15.25
C ASN A 522 22.78 -15.42 14.56
N ILE A 523 22.97 -14.29 15.24
CA ILE A 523 22.76 -12.95 14.65
C ILE A 523 23.77 -12.71 13.53
N THR A 524 25.06 -12.89 13.82
CA THR A 524 26.15 -12.69 12.85
C THR A 524 25.92 -13.52 11.59
N SER A 525 25.58 -14.80 11.77
CA SER A 525 25.43 -15.72 10.67
C SER A 525 24.23 -15.40 9.77
N ARG A 526 23.15 -14.85 10.33
CA ARG A 526 22.01 -14.36 9.56
C ARG A 526 22.34 -13.12 8.73
N ILE A 527 23.05 -12.16 9.33
CA ILE A 527 23.48 -10.93 8.62
C ILE A 527 24.48 -11.23 7.50
N MET A 528 25.32 -12.25 7.65
CA MET A 528 26.32 -12.61 6.63
C MET A 528 25.77 -13.49 5.49
N GLN A 529 24.49 -13.90 5.55
CA GLN A 529 23.88 -14.68 4.47
C GLN A 529 23.88 -13.94 3.14
N GLY A 530 23.96 -14.68 2.04
CA GLY A 530 23.99 -14.12 0.69
C GLY A 530 25.23 -13.26 0.37
N GLY A 531 26.20 -13.13 1.28
CA GLY A 531 27.30 -12.15 1.17
C GLY A 531 27.00 -10.82 1.88
N GLY A 532 25.91 -10.74 2.65
CA GLY A 532 25.45 -9.57 3.38
C GLY A 532 23.94 -9.35 3.18
N PHE A 533 23.12 -9.75 4.16
CA PHE A 533 21.66 -9.70 4.09
C PHE A 533 21.09 -8.89 5.25
N LEU A 534 20.68 -7.66 4.94
CA LEU A 534 20.18 -6.66 5.89
C LEU A 534 18.70 -6.82 6.25
N LYS A 535 18.04 -7.91 5.82
CA LYS A 535 16.61 -8.13 6.12
C LYS A 535 16.31 -8.01 7.62
N ASP A 536 17.17 -8.55 8.46
CA ASP A 536 16.93 -8.65 9.90
C ASP A 536 16.90 -7.30 10.64
N ILE A 537 17.32 -6.19 10.02
CA ILE A 537 17.21 -4.84 10.64
C ILE A 537 15.76 -4.36 10.66
N ILE A 538 14.90 -4.87 9.77
CA ILE A 538 13.54 -4.37 9.61
C ILE A 538 12.63 -4.66 10.79
N TYR A 539 12.97 -5.63 11.64
CA TYR A 539 12.19 -5.97 12.82
C TYR A 539 12.14 -4.81 13.83
N LEU A 540 13.31 -4.27 14.22
CA LEU A 540 13.36 -3.13 15.13
C LEU A 540 12.89 -1.85 14.43
N LYS A 541 13.24 -1.68 13.14
CA LYS A 541 12.78 -0.55 12.33
C LYS A 541 11.25 -0.49 12.27
N GLY A 542 10.62 -1.61 11.95
CA GLY A 542 9.17 -1.75 11.91
C GLY A 542 8.51 -1.48 13.26
N LEU A 543 9.11 -1.94 14.37
CA LEU A 543 8.62 -1.61 15.70
C LEU A 543 8.68 -0.09 15.99
N ILE A 544 9.77 0.58 15.62
CA ILE A 544 9.94 2.04 15.78
C ILE A 544 8.90 2.80 14.94
N GLU A 545 8.78 2.46 13.66
CA GLU A 545 7.84 3.10 12.73
C GLU A 545 6.38 2.87 13.14
N LEU A 546 6.04 1.64 13.56
CA LEU A 546 4.70 1.32 14.05
C LEU A 546 4.36 2.06 15.33
N ARG A 547 5.32 2.16 16.26
CA ARG A 547 5.14 2.93 17.49
C ARG A 547 4.84 4.40 17.17
N ALA A 548 5.60 5.00 16.25
CA ALA A 548 5.36 6.38 15.79
C ALA A 548 3.97 6.53 15.14
N TYR A 549 3.60 5.62 14.24
CA TYR A 549 2.27 5.61 13.61
C TYR A 549 1.13 5.59 14.64
N LEU A 550 1.24 4.76 15.68
CA LEU A 550 0.22 4.68 16.73
C LEU A 550 0.21 5.94 17.62
N MET A 551 1.38 6.51 17.94
CA MET A 551 1.47 7.78 18.68
C MET A 551 0.80 8.94 17.92
N ASP A 552 0.86 8.91 16.59
CA ASP A 552 0.22 9.91 15.72
C ASP A 552 -1.29 9.67 15.51
N GLY A 553 -1.89 8.71 16.23
CA GLY A 553 -3.32 8.40 16.17
C GLY A 553 -3.72 7.40 15.10
N GLY A 554 -2.75 6.66 14.55
CA GLY A 554 -2.98 5.59 13.58
C GLY A 554 -3.90 4.48 14.11
N ASP A 555 -4.64 3.86 13.19
CA ASP A 555 -5.54 2.74 13.48
C ASP A 555 -4.77 1.43 13.36
N PHE A 556 -4.56 0.74 14.47
CA PHE A 556 -3.84 -0.54 14.49
C PHE A 556 -4.61 -1.64 13.73
N GLU A 557 -5.94 -1.62 13.79
CA GLU A 557 -6.76 -2.67 13.18
C GLU A 557 -6.78 -2.57 11.65
N LEU A 558 -6.63 -1.37 11.10
CA LEU A 558 -6.48 -1.15 9.66
C LEU A 558 -5.31 -1.98 9.08
N LEU A 559 -4.25 -2.17 9.86
CA LEU A 559 -3.03 -2.87 9.45
C LEU A 559 -3.26 -4.38 9.23
N PHE A 560 -4.42 -4.89 9.64
CA PHE A 560 -4.84 -6.28 9.44
C PHE A 560 -5.54 -6.52 8.09
N ALA A 561 -5.87 -5.48 7.32
CA ALA A 561 -6.64 -5.61 6.08
C ALA A 561 -5.96 -6.49 5.01
N GLY A 562 -4.63 -6.65 5.09
CA GLY A 562 -3.82 -7.47 4.22
C GLY A 562 -2.34 -7.15 4.41
N LYS A 563 -1.52 -7.50 3.43
CA LYS A 563 -0.08 -7.25 3.43
C LYS A 563 0.29 -6.06 2.57
N PHE A 564 0.70 -4.98 3.21
CA PHE A 564 1.16 -3.74 2.59
C PHE A 564 2.21 -3.07 3.49
N GLY A 565 2.90 -2.03 2.99
CA GLY A 565 3.90 -1.27 3.74
C GLY A 565 3.37 0.06 4.28
N PHE A 566 4.12 0.71 5.19
CA PHE A 566 3.72 2.01 5.78
C PHE A 566 3.37 3.08 4.74
N ASN A 567 4.16 3.15 3.66
CA ASN A 567 3.94 4.11 2.55
C ASN A 567 2.61 3.90 1.80
N HIS A 568 1.95 2.75 1.99
CA HIS A 568 0.69 2.43 1.35
C HIS A 568 -0.52 2.69 2.24
N ILE A 569 -0.36 3.00 3.54
CA ILE A 569 -1.49 3.17 4.48
C ILE A 569 -2.55 4.11 3.90
N HIS A 570 -2.16 5.29 3.41
CA HIS A 570 -3.11 6.24 2.84
C HIS A 570 -3.81 5.75 1.58
N ILE A 571 -3.15 4.93 0.77
CA ILE A 571 -3.76 4.32 -0.42
C ILE A 571 -4.76 3.22 0.02
N ILE A 572 -4.43 2.43 1.04
CA ILE A 572 -5.35 1.42 1.59
C ILE A 572 -6.58 2.09 2.20
N GLU A 573 -6.42 3.16 2.99
CA GLU A 573 -7.52 3.99 3.49
C GLU A 573 -8.41 4.49 2.35
N GLU A 574 -7.79 5.08 1.31
CA GLU A 574 -8.48 5.60 0.12
C GLU A 574 -9.29 4.51 -0.59
N LEU A 575 -8.71 3.32 -0.77
CA LEU A 575 -9.37 2.21 -1.44
C LEU A 575 -10.50 1.61 -0.60
N ILE A 576 -10.38 1.58 0.72
CA ILE A 576 -11.47 1.19 1.63
C ILE A 576 -12.59 2.23 1.57
N GLU A 577 -12.27 3.53 1.63
CA GLU A 577 -13.25 4.62 1.50
C GLU A 577 -14.00 4.57 0.15
N ARG A 578 -13.32 4.14 -0.92
CA ARG A 578 -13.88 3.93 -2.26
C ARG A 578 -14.68 2.61 -2.38
N ASN A 579 -14.76 1.79 -1.33
CA ASN A 579 -15.33 0.43 -1.37
C ASN A 579 -14.66 -0.49 -2.41
N VAL A 580 -13.38 -0.25 -2.68
CA VAL A 580 -12.53 -1.12 -3.50
C VAL A 580 -11.94 -2.26 -2.66
N LEU A 581 -11.65 -1.98 -1.39
CA LEU A 581 -11.13 -2.92 -0.40
C LEU A 581 -12.01 -2.95 0.85
N ASP A 582 -11.87 -4.00 1.65
CA ASP A 582 -12.57 -4.19 2.92
C ASP A 582 -11.63 -3.98 4.13
N LYS A 583 -12.18 -3.70 5.32
CA LYS A 583 -11.42 -3.41 6.56
C LYS A 583 -10.78 -4.64 7.26
N GLY A 584 -10.65 -5.77 6.56
CA GLY A 584 -10.23 -7.05 7.17
C GLY A 584 -11.39 -7.74 7.91
N LEU A 585 -11.42 -9.08 7.89
CA LEU A 585 -12.55 -9.86 8.38
C LEU A 585 -12.33 -10.44 9.77
N ILE A 586 -11.08 -10.75 10.11
CA ILE A 586 -10.71 -11.35 11.41
C ILE A 586 -9.62 -10.53 12.11
N LYS A 587 -9.61 -10.63 13.44
CA LYS A 587 -8.66 -9.97 14.35
C LYS A 587 -7.97 -11.00 15.26
N PRO A 588 -6.75 -10.72 15.78
CA PRO A 588 -6.05 -11.62 16.66
C PRO A 588 -6.68 -11.68 18.06
N SER A 589 -6.52 -12.81 18.75
CA SER A 589 -7.17 -13.02 20.06
C SER A 589 -6.77 -11.97 21.11
N TYR A 590 -5.53 -11.49 21.07
CA TYR A 590 -5.05 -10.49 22.01
C TYR A 590 -5.77 -9.14 21.92
N VAL A 591 -6.42 -8.80 20.79
CA VAL A 591 -7.20 -7.54 20.66
C VAL A 591 -8.43 -7.56 21.57
N PHE A 592 -8.89 -8.74 21.97
CA PHE A 592 -10.02 -8.94 22.87
C PHE A 592 -9.60 -9.18 24.33
N ASP A 593 -8.29 -9.10 24.63
CA ASP A 593 -7.77 -9.18 25.99
C ASP A 593 -8.08 -7.87 26.75
N GLN A 594 -8.39 -7.97 28.05
CA GLN A 594 -8.68 -6.81 28.91
C GLN A 594 -7.51 -5.82 28.97
N MET A 595 -6.28 -6.28 28.80
CA MET A 595 -5.07 -5.45 28.86
C MET A 595 -4.71 -4.80 27.51
N TYR A 596 -5.41 -5.14 26.43
CA TYR A 596 -5.11 -4.62 25.09
C TYR A 596 -5.18 -3.10 25.04
N GLU A 597 -6.30 -2.52 25.48
CA GLU A 597 -6.53 -1.07 25.44
C GLU A 597 -5.56 -0.32 26.34
N GLU A 598 -5.22 -0.87 27.51
CA GLU A 598 -4.22 -0.27 28.40
C GLU A 598 -2.84 -0.21 27.71
N ARG A 599 -2.39 -1.33 27.12
CA ARG A 599 -1.11 -1.39 26.41
C ARG A 599 -1.10 -0.50 25.17
N LEU A 600 -2.21 -0.43 24.42
CA LEU A 600 -2.35 0.47 23.28
C LEU A 600 -2.24 1.92 23.72
N GLN A 601 -2.87 2.29 24.84
CA GLN A 601 -2.78 3.64 25.37
C GLN A 601 -1.37 3.99 25.90
N GLN A 602 -0.66 3.03 26.49
CA GLN A 602 0.75 3.21 26.87
C GLN A 602 1.62 3.56 25.65
N ILE A 603 1.41 2.87 24.52
CA ILE A 603 2.10 3.17 23.26
C ILE A 603 1.73 4.56 22.75
N LYS A 604 0.43 4.90 22.70
CA LYS A 604 -0.05 6.23 22.28
C LYS A 604 0.51 7.37 23.14
N ASN A 605 0.71 7.11 24.44
CA ASN A 605 1.31 8.04 25.39
C ASN A 605 2.85 8.13 25.27
N GLY A 606 3.47 7.40 24.33
CA GLY A 606 4.88 7.51 24.04
C GLY A 606 5.79 6.59 24.85
N MET A 607 5.29 5.44 25.32
CA MET A 607 6.11 4.42 25.99
C MET A 607 7.45 4.18 25.25
N PRO A 608 8.60 4.27 25.94
CA PRO A 608 9.90 3.94 25.36
C PRO A 608 10.03 2.46 25.01
N ILE A 609 10.72 2.14 23.91
CA ILE A 609 10.82 0.76 23.41
C ILE A 609 11.51 -0.20 24.41
N HIS A 610 12.54 0.26 25.11
CA HIS A 610 13.22 -0.58 26.11
C HIS A 610 12.31 -0.97 27.29
N GLN A 611 11.21 -0.24 27.52
CA GLN A 611 10.21 -0.55 28.57
C GLN A 611 9.10 -1.51 28.10
N MET A 612 9.07 -1.86 26.81
CA MET A 612 8.05 -2.76 26.26
C MET A 612 8.27 -4.23 26.65
N ALA A 613 9.46 -4.60 27.14
CA ALA A 613 9.70 -5.96 27.62
C ALA A 613 8.86 -6.29 28.87
N ARG A 614 8.37 -7.52 28.93
CA ARG A 614 7.66 -8.07 30.09
C ARG A 614 8.52 -7.92 31.35
N GLY A 615 7.90 -7.48 32.45
CA GLY A 615 8.58 -7.24 33.73
C GLY A 615 8.95 -5.77 33.98
N LEU A 616 8.94 -4.94 32.93
CA LEU A 616 9.18 -3.49 33.01
C LEU A 616 7.92 -2.65 32.82
N VAL A 617 6.83 -3.25 32.32
CA VAL A 617 5.52 -2.60 32.19
C VAL A 617 4.92 -2.42 33.58
N SER A 618 4.96 -1.20 34.11
CA SER A 618 4.25 -0.84 35.33
C SER A 618 2.74 -0.88 35.06
N THR A 619 2.05 -1.82 35.70
CA THR A 619 0.60 -1.69 35.87
C THR A 619 0.37 -0.45 36.72
N SER A 620 -0.14 0.62 36.13
CA SER A 620 -0.58 1.77 36.91
C SER A 620 -1.70 1.33 37.85
N ASN A 621 -1.36 1.15 39.13
CA ASN A 621 -2.34 0.96 40.19
C ASN A 621 -3.33 2.13 40.14
N HIS A 622 -4.58 1.84 39.76
CA HIS A 622 -5.69 2.69 40.14
C HIS A 622 -5.92 2.52 41.65
N ALA A 623 -5.55 3.56 42.41
CA ALA A 623 -6.11 3.85 43.73
C ALA A 623 -7.40 4.66 43.56
#